data_AF-A0A1V2GTS8-F1
#
_entry.id   AF-A0A1V2GTS8-F1
#
_cell.length_a   1.000
_cell.length_b   1.000
_cell.length_c   1.000
_cell.angle_alpha   90.00
_cell.angle_beta   90.00
_cell.angle_gamma   90.00
#
_symmetry.space_group_name_H-M   'P 1'
#
loop_
_entity.id
_entity.type
_entity.pdbx_description
1 polymer ?
#
loop_
_entity_poly.entity_id
_entity_poly.type
_entity_poly.pdbx_seq_one_letter_code
_entity_poly.pdbx_strand_id
1 'polypeptide(L)'
;MLSLLLLAAVPAAAEVSPGALAAAQSAFRDFDQAAPPGAPLEQLPRLSDPAGRAMLERLFDSEALLAGRPQQGQGTPDLMQWIQLASRAVRNYLTVVQRAPDPAAMQGRLQAELVLATTFLYRAQASLVQELQAAGRFPPPGALTPQQEEGMRRMQLGLSQVIAGMLRMLDEPGFSTENRRRMAEVVATDLPLLRPGLTDEARLRLAAEASRLQAKESEPAVAASFDQMQQALTATP
;
A
#
# COMPACT_ATOMS: atom_id res chain seq x y z
N MET A 1 40.59 24.47 29.63
CA MET A 1 39.39 24.79 28.84
C MET A 1 39.47 24.02 27.53
N LEU A 2 38.82 22.86 27.44
CA LEU A 2 38.71 22.07 26.22
C LEU A 2 37.23 21.84 25.97
N SER A 3 36.65 22.58 25.03
CA SER A 3 35.26 22.43 24.61
C SER A 3 35.17 21.23 23.66
N LEU A 4 34.69 20.09 24.17
CA LEU A 4 34.23 18.97 23.35
C LEU A 4 32.92 19.37 22.66
N LEU A 5 33.01 19.72 21.38
CA LEU A 5 31.88 19.82 20.47
C LEU A 5 31.34 18.42 20.21
N LEU A 6 30.26 18.05 20.91
CA LEU A 6 29.39 16.96 20.49
C LEU A 6 28.68 17.39 19.20
N LEU A 7 29.21 16.97 18.06
CA LEU A 7 28.44 16.86 16.82
C LEU A 7 27.38 15.78 17.06
N ALA A 8 26.18 16.20 17.45
CA ALA A 8 24.99 15.41 17.27
C ALA A 8 24.83 15.20 15.76
N ALA A 9 25.15 14.01 15.28
CA ALA A 9 24.79 13.59 13.93
C ALA A 9 23.27 13.61 13.86
N VAL A 10 22.71 14.66 13.25
CA VAL A 10 21.31 14.65 12.83
C VAL A 10 21.18 13.44 11.91
N PRO A 11 20.30 12.46 12.20
CA PRO A 11 20.12 11.34 11.29
C PRO A 11 19.75 11.93 9.94
N ALA A 12 20.54 11.61 8.92
CA ALA A 12 20.25 12.00 7.55
C ALA A 12 18.86 11.43 7.22
N ALA A 13 17.88 12.32 7.10
CA ALA A 13 16.52 11.97 6.76
C ALA A 13 16.54 11.26 5.40
N ALA A 14 16.03 10.03 5.35
CA ALA A 14 15.93 9.27 4.12
C ALA A 14 14.74 9.81 3.33
N GLU A 15 15.02 10.61 2.31
CA GLU A 15 14.03 10.96 1.28
C GLU A 15 13.73 9.72 0.42
N VAL A 16 12.63 9.72 -0.35
CA VAL A 16 12.49 8.79 -1.50
C VAL A 16 13.83 8.80 -2.24
N SER A 17 14.42 7.63 -2.52
CA SER A 17 15.75 7.54 -3.14
C SER A 17 15.85 8.58 -4.27
N PRO A 18 16.90 9.44 -4.35
CA PRO A 18 16.93 10.64 -5.19
C PRO A 18 16.65 10.46 -6.70
N GLY A 19 16.46 9.24 -7.18
CA GLY A 19 16.00 8.92 -8.55
C GLY A 19 14.72 8.09 -8.65
N ALA A 20 14.13 7.62 -7.55
CA ALA A 20 13.01 6.67 -7.60
C ALA A 20 11.72 7.29 -8.14
N LEU A 21 11.38 8.53 -7.74
CA LEU A 21 10.25 9.24 -8.34
C LEU A 21 10.49 9.52 -9.83
N ALA A 22 11.70 9.94 -10.21
CA ALA A 22 12.03 10.18 -11.62
C ALA A 22 11.93 8.89 -12.45
N ALA A 23 12.38 7.76 -11.90
CA ALA A 23 12.24 6.44 -12.51
C ALA A 23 10.76 6.04 -12.66
N ALA A 24 9.95 6.24 -11.62
CA ALA A 24 8.51 5.99 -11.65
C ALA A 24 7.78 6.88 -12.65
N GLN A 25 8.12 8.16 -12.73
CA GLN A 25 7.59 9.11 -13.74
C GLN A 25 7.96 8.66 -15.15
N SER A 26 9.20 8.21 -15.37
CA SER A 26 9.61 7.68 -16.67
C SER A 26 8.85 6.41 -17.02
N ALA A 27 8.78 5.45 -16.09
CA ALA A 27 8.03 4.20 -16.29
C ALA A 27 6.54 4.46 -16.52
N PHE A 28 5.96 5.46 -15.85
CA PHE A 28 4.58 5.88 -16.10
C PHE A 28 4.40 6.50 -17.48
N ARG A 29 5.34 7.32 -17.97
CA ARG A 29 5.28 7.85 -19.35
C ARG A 29 5.32 6.71 -20.37
N ASP A 30 6.21 5.73 -20.17
CA ASP A 30 6.28 4.53 -21.01
C ASP A 30 4.95 3.76 -20.97
N PHE A 31 4.36 3.63 -19.78
CA PHE A 31 3.05 2.99 -19.57
C PHE A 31 1.91 3.73 -20.27
N ASP A 32 1.81 5.05 -20.10
CA ASP A 32 0.73 5.88 -20.67
C ASP A 32 0.83 5.93 -22.21
N GLN A 33 2.04 5.82 -22.77
CA GLN A 33 2.26 5.69 -24.21
C GLN A 33 1.86 4.32 -24.74
N ALA A 34 2.21 3.24 -24.04
CA ALA A 34 1.89 1.87 -24.45
C ALA A 34 0.39 1.54 -24.27
N ALA A 35 -0.20 2.05 -23.20
CA ALA A 35 -1.55 1.77 -22.75
C ALA A 35 -2.27 3.06 -22.32
N PRO A 36 -2.65 3.93 -23.28
CA PRO A 36 -3.40 5.14 -22.96
C PRO A 36 -4.75 4.81 -22.29
N PRO A 37 -5.38 5.76 -21.59
CA PRO A 37 -6.68 5.53 -20.96
C PRO A 37 -7.71 4.92 -21.90
N GLY A 38 -8.27 3.76 -21.51
CA GLY A 38 -9.24 3.02 -22.31
C GLY A 38 -8.65 2.05 -23.34
N ALA A 39 -7.32 1.89 -23.37
CA ALA A 39 -6.65 0.86 -24.16
C ALA A 39 -7.24 -0.55 -23.86
N PRO A 40 -7.32 -1.42 -24.89
CA PRO A 40 -7.76 -2.79 -24.71
C PRO A 40 -6.70 -3.63 -23.98
N LEU A 41 -7.08 -4.84 -23.56
CA LEU A 41 -6.23 -5.74 -22.78
C LEU A 41 -4.88 -6.02 -23.45
N GLU A 42 -4.86 -6.15 -24.77
CA GLU A 42 -3.69 -6.53 -25.57
C GLU A 42 -2.60 -5.45 -25.57
N GLN A 43 -2.97 -4.21 -25.24
CA GLN A 43 -2.05 -3.07 -25.15
C GLN A 43 -1.57 -2.82 -23.72
N LEU A 44 -2.24 -3.38 -22.70
CA LEU A 44 -1.83 -3.21 -21.32
C LEU A 44 -0.50 -3.92 -21.07
N PRO A 45 0.51 -3.26 -20.47
CA PRO A 45 1.72 -3.92 -20.00
C PRO A 45 1.38 -5.12 -19.12
N ARG A 46 2.05 -6.25 -19.32
CA ARG A 46 1.78 -7.50 -18.59
C ARG A 46 3.02 -7.95 -17.83
N LEU A 47 2.84 -8.54 -16.64
CA LEU A 47 3.95 -9.15 -15.91
C LEU A 47 4.47 -10.42 -16.59
N SER A 48 3.67 -11.04 -17.46
CA SER A 48 4.09 -12.20 -18.26
C SER A 48 4.99 -11.83 -19.43
N ASP A 49 4.98 -10.56 -19.87
CA ASP A 49 5.84 -10.05 -20.94
C ASP A 49 7.09 -9.39 -20.34
N PRO A 50 8.33 -9.69 -20.78
CA PRO A 50 9.53 -9.09 -20.21
C PRO A 50 9.55 -7.54 -20.26
N ALA A 51 9.08 -6.94 -21.35
CA ALA A 51 9.06 -5.48 -21.48
C ALA A 51 8.01 -4.85 -20.55
N GLY A 52 6.79 -5.42 -20.55
CA GLY A 52 5.74 -5.04 -19.62
C GLY A 52 6.17 -5.20 -18.15
N ARG A 53 6.84 -6.30 -17.81
CA ARG A 53 7.36 -6.56 -16.46
C ARG A 53 8.34 -5.48 -16.00
N ALA A 54 9.37 -5.20 -16.78
CA ALA A 54 10.37 -4.18 -16.44
C ALA A 54 9.75 -2.78 -16.27
N MET A 55 8.68 -2.48 -17.01
CA MET A 55 7.93 -1.24 -16.85
C MET A 55 7.14 -1.21 -15.54
N LEU A 56 6.39 -2.27 -15.24
CA LEU A 56 5.56 -2.36 -14.04
C LEU A 56 6.39 -2.43 -12.76
N GLU A 57 7.50 -3.16 -12.77
CA GLU A 57 8.41 -3.24 -11.62
C GLU A 57 9.03 -1.89 -11.27
N ARG A 58 9.41 -1.08 -12.26
CA ARG A 58 9.86 0.31 -12.03
C ARG A 58 8.74 1.22 -11.55
N LEU A 59 7.53 1.06 -12.08
CA LEU A 59 6.38 1.89 -11.69
C LEU A 59 5.86 1.55 -10.29
N PHE A 60 5.95 0.29 -9.86
CA PHE A 60 5.46 -0.20 -8.57
C PHE A 60 6.61 -0.67 -7.67
N ASP A 61 7.77 -0.03 -7.77
CA ASP A 61 8.97 -0.37 -7.01
C ASP A 61 8.76 -0.12 -5.51
N SER A 62 8.36 -1.19 -4.83
CA SER A 62 8.11 -1.15 -3.39
C SER A 62 9.41 -1.04 -2.60
N GLU A 63 10.54 -1.55 -3.10
CA GLU A 63 11.82 -1.48 -2.37
C GLU A 63 12.35 -0.06 -2.33
N ALA A 64 12.32 0.64 -3.47
CA ALA A 64 12.69 2.04 -3.54
C ALA A 64 11.78 2.95 -2.68
N LEU A 65 10.50 2.60 -2.56
CA LEU A 65 9.56 3.28 -1.66
C LEU A 65 9.91 3.03 -0.18
N LEU A 66 10.23 1.79 0.19
CA LEU A 66 10.57 1.40 1.55
C LEU A 66 11.91 2.01 2.00
N ALA A 67 12.88 2.15 1.09
CA ALA A 67 14.18 2.75 1.37
C ALA A 67 14.09 4.21 1.86
N GLY A 68 13.01 4.93 1.52
CA GLY A 68 12.76 6.31 1.95
C GLY A 68 11.84 6.45 3.16
N ARG A 69 11.59 5.40 3.96
CA ARG A 69 10.77 5.51 5.17
C ARG A 69 11.60 5.95 6.39
N PRO A 70 11.06 6.82 7.27
CA PRO A 70 9.85 7.63 7.10
C PRO A 70 10.07 8.78 6.10
N GLN A 71 8.99 9.21 5.44
CA GLN A 71 9.03 10.11 4.29
C GLN A 71 9.05 11.59 4.70
N GLN A 72 10.24 12.15 4.94
CA GLN A 72 10.35 13.53 5.44
C GLN A 72 10.54 14.58 4.33
N GLY A 73 10.18 15.83 4.63
CA GLY A 73 10.44 16.97 3.75
C GLY A 73 9.83 16.82 2.36
N GLN A 74 10.69 16.78 1.33
CA GLN A 74 10.28 16.60 -0.06
C GLN A 74 9.77 15.18 -0.38
N GLY A 75 10.11 14.19 0.46
CA GLY A 75 9.68 12.80 0.27
C GLY A 75 8.17 12.60 0.31
N THR A 76 7.43 13.36 1.13
CA THR A 76 5.96 13.26 1.19
C THR A 76 5.27 13.76 -0.10
N PRO A 77 5.54 14.98 -0.60
CA PRO A 77 5.07 15.41 -1.91
C PRO A 77 5.42 14.43 -3.04
N ASP A 78 6.64 13.91 -3.04
CA ASP A 78 7.12 12.98 -4.06
C ASP A 78 6.36 11.65 -4.01
N LEU A 79 6.15 11.10 -2.82
CA LEU A 79 5.33 9.90 -2.61
C LEU A 79 3.88 10.13 -3.05
N MET A 80 3.28 11.27 -2.73
CA MET A 80 1.93 11.62 -3.17
C MET A 80 1.83 11.66 -4.70
N GLN A 81 2.84 12.22 -5.38
CA GLN A 81 2.89 12.20 -6.84
C GLN A 81 3.01 10.78 -7.38
N TRP A 82 3.85 9.93 -6.79
CA TRP A 82 3.99 8.53 -7.20
C TRP A 82 2.67 7.76 -7.03
N ILE A 83 1.98 7.93 -5.89
CA ILE A 83 0.66 7.34 -5.65
C ILE A 83 -0.35 7.73 -6.74
N GLN A 84 -0.34 9.00 -7.19
CA GLN A 84 -1.23 9.45 -8.26
C GLN A 84 -0.95 8.75 -9.59
N LEU A 85 0.34 8.59 -9.96
CA LEU A 85 0.76 7.88 -11.17
C LEU A 85 0.36 6.39 -11.10
N ALA A 86 0.69 5.72 -10.00
CA ALA A 86 0.31 4.34 -9.74
C ALA A 86 -1.21 4.14 -9.81
N SER A 87 -1.98 5.03 -9.18
CA SER A 87 -3.45 4.98 -9.20
C SER A 87 -4.03 5.15 -10.61
N ARG A 88 -3.42 5.99 -11.46
CA ARG A 88 -3.81 6.12 -12.87
C ARG A 88 -3.59 4.81 -13.62
N ALA A 89 -2.44 4.16 -13.44
CA ALA A 89 -2.15 2.87 -14.07
C ALA A 89 -3.13 1.78 -13.62
N VAL A 90 -3.42 1.67 -12.33
CA VAL A 90 -4.42 0.74 -11.78
C VAL A 90 -5.80 0.95 -12.41
N ARG A 91 -6.23 2.21 -12.58
CA ARG A 91 -7.52 2.52 -13.23
C ARG A 91 -7.60 1.99 -14.67
N ASN A 92 -6.51 1.95 -15.42
CA ASN A 92 -6.51 1.37 -16.77
C ASN A 92 -6.81 -0.13 -16.72
N TYR A 93 -6.17 -0.89 -15.83
CA TYR A 93 -6.47 -2.31 -15.62
C TYR A 93 -7.92 -2.53 -15.18
N LEU A 94 -8.39 -1.78 -14.17
CA LEU A 94 -9.75 -1.92 -13.66
C LEU A 94 -10.80 -1.57 -14.71
N THR A 95 -10.53 -0.59 -15.57
CA THR A 95 -11.43 -0.25 -16.69
C THR A 95 -11.59 -1.43 -17.65
N VAL A 96 -10.51 -2.15 -17.95
CA VAL A 96 -10.57 -3.36 -18.79
C VAL A 96 -11.35 -4.48 -18.09
N VAL A 97 -11.13 -4.70 -16.79
CA VAL A 97 -11.92 -5.67 -16.00
C VAL A 97 -13.41 -5.35 -16.05
N GLN A 98 -13.79 -4.09 -15.81
CA GLN A 98 -15.18 -3.66 -15.74
C GLN A 98 -15.92 -3.72 -17.09
N ARG A 99 -15.20 -3.60 -18.20
CA ARG A 99 -15.76 -3.67 -19.56
C ARG A 99 -15.83 -5.10 -20.11
N ALA A 100 -15.22 -6.08 -19.44
CA ALA A 100 -15.22 -7.45 -19.90
C ALA A 100 -16.62 -8.08 -19.75
N PRO A 101 -17.04 -8.96 -20.67
CA PRO A 101 -18.29 -9.72 -20.53
C PRO A 101 -18.32 -10.58 -19.25
N ASP A 102 -17.16 -11.06 -18.81
CA ASP A 102 -16.95 -11.75 -17.54
C ASP A 102 -15.85 -11.04 -16.75
N PRO A 103 -16.22 -10.09 -15.85
CA PRO A 103 -15.26 -9.37 -15.04
C PRO A 103 -14.45 -10.26 -14.10
N ALA A 104 -15.04 -11.36 -13.59
CA ALA A 104 -14.35 -12.26 -12.67
C ALA A 104 -13.23 -13.02 -13.38
N ALA A 105 -13.52 -13.57 -14.57
CA ALA A 105 -12.49 -14.21 -15.40
C ALA A 105 -11.41 -13.20 -15.82
N MET A 106 -11.78 -11.96 -16.15
CA MET A 106 -10.81 -10.92 -16.52
C MET A 106 -9.93 -10.50 -15.33
N GLN A 107 -10.51 -10.38 -14.13
CA GLN A 107 -9.76 -10.10 -12.91
C GLN A 107 -8.76 -11.22 -12.62
N GLY A 108 -9.15 -12.50 -12.79
CA GLY A 108 -8.24 -13.63 -12.70
C GLY A 108 -7.08 -13.55 -13.70
N ARG A 109 -7.34 -13.11 -14.93
CA ARG A 109 -6.29 -12.90 -15.95
C ARG A 109 -5.34 -11.75 -15.63
N LEU A 110 -5.79 -10.71 -14.91
CA LEU A 110 -5.02 -9.52 -14.54
C LEU A 110 -4.55 -9.54 -13.07
N GLN A 111 -4.70 -10.68 -12.41
CA GLN A 111 -4.56 -10.79 -10.97
C GLN A 111 -3.16 -10.38 -10.50
N ALA A 112 -2.10 -10.79 -11.20
CA ALA A 112 -0.72 -10.50 -10.82
C ALA A 112 -0.43 -8.99 -10.90
N GLU A 113 -0.87 -8.32 -11.96
CA GLU A 113 -0.70 -6.87 -12.14
C GLU A 113 -1.47 -6.09 -11.06
N LEU A 114 -2.72 -6.50 -10.80
CA LEU A 114 -3.55 -5.88 -9.76
C LEU A 114 -2.97 -6.09 -8.36
N VAL A 115 -2.43 -7.27 -8.05
CA VAL A 115 -1.75 -7.55 -6.77
C VAL A 115 -0.51 -6.69 -6.61
N LEU A 116 0.36 -6.62 -7.63
CA LEU A 116 1.56 -5.79 -7.58
C LEU A 116 1.19 -4.33 -7.29
N ALA A 117 0.23 -3.79 -8.03
CA ALA A 117 -0.13 -2.39 -7.88
C ALA A 117 -0.88 -2.08 -6.58
N THR A 118 -1.79 -2.96 -6.14
CA THR A 118 -2.52 -2.78 -4.87
C THR A 118 -1.61 -2.90 -3.66
N THR A 119 -0.68 -3.86 -3.67
CA THR A 119 0.33 -3.99 -2.60
C THR A 119 1.23 -2.75 -2.55
N PHE A 120 1.72 -2.26 -3.69
CA PHE A 120 2.45 -0.98 -3.74
C PHE A 120 1.64 0.18 -3.14
N LEU A 121 0.38 0.37 -3.55
CA LEU A 121 -0.46 1.45 -3.04
C LEU A 121 -0.74 1.32 -1.54
N TYR A 122 -0.91 0.10 -1.04
CA TYR A 122 -1.06 -0.18 0.39
C TYR A 122 0.20 0.24 1.16
N ARG A 123 1.38 -0.18 0.69
CA ARG A 123 2.67 0.23 1.28
C ARG A 123 2.84 1.75 1.25
N ALA A 124 2.50 2.39 0.13
CA ALA A 124 2.57 3.84 0.00
C ALA A 124 1.69 4.57 1.03
N GLN A 125 0.46 4.09 1.24
CA GLN A 125 -0.43 4.63 2.28
C GLN A 125 0.11 4.41 3.69
N ALA A 126 0.70 3.24 3.97
CA ALA A 126 1.36 2.97 5.25
C ALA A 126 2.51 3.95 5.52
N SER A 127 3.31 4.29 4.51
CA SER A 127 4.36 5.31 4.62
C SER A 127 3.80 6.69 4.96
N LEU A 128 2.70 7.11 4.31
CA LEU A 128 2.07 8.40 4.58
C LEU A 128 1.53 8.49 6.01
N VAL A 129 0.88 7.42 6.49
CA VAL A 129 0.36 7.37 7.86
C VAL A 129 1.50 7.43 8.87
N GLN A 130 2.61 6.72 8.62
CA GLN A 130 3.80 6.78 9.46
C GLN A 130 4.37 8.20 9.53
N GLU A 131 4.42 8.93 8.41
CA GLU A 131 4.88 10.33 8.41
C GLU A 131 3.94 11.24 9.20
N LEU A 132 2.62 11.10 9.02
CA LEU A 132 1.65 11.86 9.80
C LEU A 132 1.81 11.62 11.31
N GLN A 133 2.16 10.39 11.72
CA GLN A 133 2.49 10.07 13.11
C GLN A 133 3.78 10.77 13.56
N ALA A 134 4.85 10.65 12.77
CA ALA A 134 6.14 11.28 13.09
C ALA A 134 6.04 12.81 13.21
N ALA A 135 5.18 13.43 12.40
CA ALA A 135 4.89 14.86 12.44
C ALA A 135 3.91 15.28 13.57
N GLY A 136 3.51 14.36 14.46
CA GLY A 136 2.59 14.65 15.56
C GLY A 136 1.18 15.04 15.09
N ARG A 137 0.77 14.64 13.87
CA ARG A 137 -0.52 15.00 13.26
C ARG A 137 -1.68 14.11 13.74
N PHE A 138 -1.42 13.23 14.69
CA PHE A 138 -2.42 12.51 15.47
C PHE A 138 -2.48 13.07 16.90
N PRO A 139 -3.16 14.21 17.09
CA PRO A 139 -3.27 14.84 18.41
C PRO A 139 -4.17 14.01 19.35
N PRO A 140 -4.00 14.18 20.67
CA PRO A 140 -4.78 13.47 21.66
C PRO A 140 -6.28 13.83 21.58
N PRO A 141 -7.17 12.95 22.07
CA PRO A 141 -8.61 13.23 22.15
C PRO A 141 -8.88 14.58 22.83
N GLY A 142 -9.77 15.39 22.25
CA GLY A 142 -10.14 16.71 22.78
C GLY A 142 -9.19 17.87 22.45
N ALA A 143 -8.07 17.62 21.76
CA ALA A 143 -7.18 18.66 21.26
C ALA A 143 -7.53 19.17 19.84
N LEU A 144 -8.58 18.61 19.24
CA LEU A 144 -9.01 18.90 17.87
C LEU A 144 -10.24 19.81 17.85
N THR A 145 -10.32 20.67 16.84
CA THR A 145 -11.58 21.35 16.52
C THR A 145 -12.59 20.33 15.96
N PRO A 146 -13.91 20.58 16.02
CA PRO A 146 -14.91 19.66 15.47
C PRO A 146 -14.69 19.30 13.99
N GLN A 147 -14.17 20.24 13.19
CA GLN A 147 -13.81 19.99 11.79
C GLN A 147 -12.61 19.05 11.65
N GLN A 148 -11.60 19.19 12.51
CA GLN A 148 -10.43 18.32 12.50
C GLN A 148 -10.78 16.92 13.03
N GLU A 149 -11.66 16.81 14.02
CA GLU A 149 -12.19 15.52 14.50
C GLU A 149 -12.93 14.79 13.39
N GLU A 150 -13.78 15.48 12.65
CA GLU A 150 -14.48 14.90 11.50
C GLU A 150 -13.50 14.44 10.41
N GLY A 151 -12.50 15.25 10.10
CA GLY A 151 -11.43 14.87 9.16
C GLY A 151 -10.66 13.63 9.61
N MET A 152 -10.30 13.56 10.90
CA MET A 152 -9.63 12.41 11.50
C MET A 152 -10.49 11.15 11.42
N ARG A 153 -11.79 11.24 11.76
CA ARG A 153 -12.72 10.11 11.66
C ARG A 153 -12.84 9.58 10.24
N ARG A 154 -12.91 10.47 9.23
CA ARG A 154 -12.94 10.06 7.81
C ARG A 154 -11.66 9.36 7.39
N MET A 155 -10.51 9.86 7.82
CA MET A 155 -9.21 9.23 7.56
C MET A 155 -9.15 7.84 8.19
N GLN A 156 -9.50 7.72 9.48
CA GLN A 156 -9.54 6.44 10.20
C GLN A 156 -10.48 5.43 9.53
N LEU A 157 -11.67 5.90 9.11
CA LEU A 157 -12.60 5.07 8.34
C LEU A 157 -11.98 4.60 7.03
N GLY A 158 -11.38 5.50 6.26
CA GLY A 158 -10.69 5.19 5.01
C GLY A 158 -9.59 4.14 5.19
N LEU A 159 -8.74 4.29 6.21
CA LEU A 159 -7.70 3.30 6.54
C LEU A 159 -8.29 1.93 6.87
N SER A 160 -9.36 1.90 7.68
CA SER A 160 -10.02 0.65 8.02
C SER A 160 -10.65 -0.04 6.80
N GLN A 161 -11.17 0.74 5.84
CA GLN A 161 -11.76 0.24 4.61
C GLN A 161 -10.71 -0.32 3.66
N VAL A 162 -9.53 0.31 3.58
CA VAL A 162 -8.40 -0.20 2.79
C VAL A 162 -7.96 -1.56 3.31
N ILE A 163 -7.73 -1.69 4.62
CA ILE A 163 -7.31 -2.97 5.21
C ILE A 163 -8.40 -4.03 5.04
N ALA A 164 -9.66 -3.69 5.30
CA ALA A 164 -10.79 -4.60 5.08
C ALA A 164 -10.92 -5.03 3.61
N GLY A 165 -10.64 -4.13 2.67
CA GLY A 165 -10.61 -4.42 1.23
C GLY A 165 -9.52 -5.44 0.89
N MET A 166 -8.32 -5.28 1.44
CA MET A 166 -7.22 -6.24 1.25
C MET A 166 -7.56 -7.62 1.85
N LEU A 167 -8.12 -7.67 3.07
CA LEU A 167 -8.58 -8.92 3.67
C LEU A 167 -9.66 -9.61 2.84
N ARG A 168 -10.61 -8.84 2.27
CA ARG A 168 -11.62 -9.37 1.36
C ARG A 168 -11.00 -9.95 0.09
N MET A 169 -10.03 -9.28 -0.50
CA MET A 169 -9.32 -9.80 -1.68
C MET A 169 -8.60 -11.12 -1.38
N LEU A 170 -8.11 -11.31 -0.15
CA LEU A 170 -7.48 -12.57 0.28
C LEU A 170 -8.50 -13.72 0.47
N ASP A 171 -9.78 -13.43 0.71
CA ASP A 171 -10.88 -14.42 0.78
C ASP A 171 -11.48 -14.74 -0.62
N GLU A 172 -11.09 -14.00 -1.65
CA GLU A 172 -11.70 -14.12 -2.98
C GLU A 172 -11.34 -15.47 -3.64
N PRO A 173 -12.33 -16.25 -4.10
CA PRO A 173 -12.06 -17.48 -4.82
C PRO A 173 -11.33 -17.22 -6.14
N GLY A 174 -10.43 -18.13 -6.53
CA GLY A 174 -9.64 -18.00 -7.75
C GLY A 174 -8.38 -17.14 -7.62
N PHE A 175 -8.11 -16.57 -6.44
CA PHE A 175 -6.82 -15.95 -6.16
C PHE A 175 -5.72 -17.02 -6.14
N SER A 176 -4.72 -16.91 -7.03
CA SER A 176 -3.56 -17.82 -7.01
C SER A 176 -2.84 -17.78 -5.65
N THR A 177 -2.31 -18.93 -5.23
CA THR A 177 -1.58 -19.07 -3.95
C THR A 177 -0.42 -18.08 -3.86
N GLU A 178 0.31 -17.87 -4.97
CA GLU A 178 1.43 -16.93 -5.03
C GLU A 178 1.01 -15.49 -4.72
N ASN A 179 -0.05 -15.02 -5.40
CA ASN A 179 -0.55 -13.67 -5.23
C ASN A 179 -1.17 -13.46 -3.85
N ARG A 180 -1.83 -14.49 -3.30
CA ARG A 180 -2.37 -14.48 -1.94
C ARG A 180 -1.25 -14.34 -0.91
N ARG A 181 -0.19 -15.14 -1.05
CA ARG A 181 1.00 -15.09 -0.19
C ARG A 181 1.66 -13.73 -0.21
N ARG A 182 1.96 -13.20 -1.40
CA ARG A 182 2.54 -11.86 -1.55
C ARG A 182 1.68 -10.77 -0.89
N MET A 183 0.37 -10.80 -1.13
CA MET A 183 -0.54 -9.81 -0.57
C MET A 183 -0.65 -9.92 0.96
N ALA A 184 -0.80 -11.13 1.49
CA ALA A 184 -0.89 -11.36 2.92
C ALA A 184 0.40 -10.93 3.65
N GLU A 185 1.56 -11.25 3.10
CA GLU A 185 2.86 -10.83 3.65
C GLU A 185 3.00 -9.30 3.70
N VAL A 186 2.63 -8.60 2.62
CA VAL A 186 2.67 -7.13 2.57
C VAL A 186 1.76 -6.52 3.62
N VAL A 187 0.52 -7.03 3.74
CA VAL A 187 -0.44 -6.53 4.73
C VAL A 187 0.11 -6.78 6.14
N ALA A 188 0.57 -7.98 6.44
CA ALA A 188 1.10 -8.33 7.77
C ALA A 188 2.31 -7.48 8.16
N THR A 189 3.19 -7.19 7.20
CA THR A 189 4.41 -6.40 7.41
C THR A 189 4.11 -4.93 7.69
N ASP A 190 3.19 -4.31 6.94
CA ASP A 190 2.97 -2.86 6.98
C ASP A 190 1.79 -2.46 7.88
N LEU A 191 0.93 -3.40 8.29
CA LEU A 191 -0.19 -3.15 9.20
C LEU A 191 0.20 -2.47 10.53
N PRO A 192 1.33 -2.80 11.18
CA PRO A 192 1.77 -2.09 12.39
C PRO A 192 1.93 -0.58 12.19
N LEU A 193 2.29 -0.13 10.98
CA LEU A 193 2.44 1.31 10.67
C LEU A 193 1.07 2.00 10.55
N LEU A 194 0.07 1.28 10.10
CA LEU A 194 -1.30 1.77 9.95
C LEU A 194 -2.10 1.71 11.26
N ARG A 195 -1.75 0.78 12.16
CA ARG A 195 -2.48 0.51 13.41
C ARG A 195 -2.76 1.77 14.24
N PRO A 196 -1.82 2.72 14.46
CA PRO A 196 -2.12 3.92 15.25
C PRO A 196 -3.12 4.86 14.58
N GLY A 197 -3.34 4.73 13.27
CA GLY A 197 -4.38 5.42 12.51
C GLY A 197 -5.76 4.75 12.57
N LEU A 198 -5.95 3.71 13.39
CA LEU A 198 -7.22 2.99 13.52
C LEU A 198 -7.88 3.26 14.88
N THR A 199 -9.21 3.26 14.90
CA THR A 199 -9.98 3.21 16.15
C THR A 199 -9.90 1.81 16.76
N ASP A 200 -10.13 1.69 18.07
CA ASP A 200 -10.15 0.39 18.76
C ASP A 200 -11.19 -0.57 18.17
N GLU A 201 -12.39 -0.06 17.87
CA GLU A 201 -13.44 -0.83 17.20
C GLU A 201 -12.97 -1.38 15.85
N ALA A 202 -12.32 -0.54 15.04
CA ALA A 202 -11.80 -0.97 13.74
C ALA A 202 -10.69 -2.02 13.90
N ARG A 203 -9.80 -1.87 14.89
CA ARG A 203 -8.74 -2.86 15.17
C ARG A 203 -9.33 -4.23 15.54
N LEU A 204 -10.29 -4.26 16.46
CA LEU A 204 -10.93 -5.50 16.89
C LEU A 204 -11.70 -6.18 15.75
N ARG A 205 -12.43 -5.41 14.94
CA ARG A 205 -13.14 -5.94 13.77
C ARG A 205 -12.19 -6.55 12.74
N LEU A 206 -11.10 -5.86 12.42
CA LEU A 206 -10.10 -6.34 11.47
C LEU A 206 -9.35 -7.57 12.01
N ALA A 207 -9.09 -7.63 13.31
CA ALA A 207 -8.46 -8.79 13.95
C ALA A 207 -9.37 -10.03 13.88
N ALA A 208 -10.67 -9.85 14.18
CA ALA A 208 -11.65 -10.93 14.04
C ALA A 208 -11.75 -11.44 12.59
N GLU A 209 -11.68 -10.54 11.61
CA GLU A 209 -11.68 -10.91 10.20
C GLU A 209 -10.41 -11.69 9.80
N ALA A 210 -9.23 -11.23 10.22
CA ALA A 210 -7.99 -11.96 10.00
C ALA A 210 -8.02 -13.36 10.64
N SER A 211 -8.60 -13.49 11.85
CA SER A 211 -8.81 -14.77 12.54
C SER A 211 -9.73 -15.71 11.75
N ARG A 212 -10.84 -15.19 11.23
CA ARG A 212 -11.78 -15.94 10.38
C ARG A 212 -11.10 -16.49 9.13
N LEU A 213 -10.24 -15.69 8.50
CA LEU A 213 -9.49 -16.10 7.31
C LEU A 213 -8.41 -17.13 7.64
N GLN A 214 -7.67 -16.93 8.73
CA GLN A 214 -6.68 -17.90 9.22
C GLN A 214 -7.28 -19.29 9.42
N ALA A 215 -8.46 -19.39 10.03
CA ALA A 215 -9.12 -20.66 10.31
C ALA A 215 -9.50 -21.48 9.05
N LYS A 216 -9.59 -20.82 7.89
CA LYS A 216 -9.89 -21.46 6.60
C LYS A 216 -8.64 -21.69 5.75
N GLU A 217 -7.53 -21.07 6.10
CA GLU A 217 -6.35 -21.05 5.27
C GLU A 217 -5.55 -22.34 5.44
N SER A 218 -5.31 -23.02 4.33
CA SER A 218 -4.54 -24.25 4.27
C SER A 218 -3.06 -24.01 4.03
N GLU A 219 -2.70 -22.87 3.45
CA GLU A 219 -1.31 -22.52 3.13
C GLU A 219 -0.61 -21.93 4.37
N PRO A 220 0.40 -22.61 4.96
CA PRO A 220 0.98 -22.21 6.25
C PRO A 220 1.56 -20.80 6.25
N ALA A 221 2.19 -20.37 5.15
CA ALA A 221 2.77 -19.04 5.02
C ALA A 221 1.69 -17.94 5.05
N VAL A 222 0.52 -18.18 4.45
CA VAL A 222 -0.59 -17.23 4.45
C VAL A 222 -1.25 -17.21 5.84
N ALA A 223 -1.44 -18.38 6.45
CA ALA A 223 -1.98 -18.49 7.81
C ALA A 223 -1.10 -17.76 8.85
N ALA A 224 0.23 -17.84 8.72
CA ALA A 224 1.18 -17.11 9.55
C ALA A 224 1.04 -15.58 9.39
N SER A 225 0.84 -15.10 8.17
CA SER A 225 0.57 -13.68 7.92
C SER A 225 -0.72 -13.21 8.61
N PHE A 226 -1.79 -14.01 8.59
CA PHE A 226 -3.02 -13.67 9.31
C PHE A 226 -2.84 -13.67 10.83
N ASP A 227 -2.01 -14.57 11.36
CA ASP A 227 -1.64 -14.56 12.78
C ASP A 227 -0.91 -13.27 13.15
N GLN A 228 0.09 -12.89 12.36
CA GLN A 228 0.84 -11.64 12.55
C GLN A 228 -0.08 -10.40 12.48
N MET A 229 -1.05 -10.38 11.56
CA MET A 229 -2.03 -9.30 11.49
C MET A 229 -2.87 -9.21 12.78
N GLN A 230 -3.33 -10.34 13.31
CA GLN A 230 -4.09 -10.38 14.57
C GLN A 230 -3.26 -9.84 15.73
N GLN A 231 -2.02 -10.31 15.88
CA GLN A 231 -1.09 -9.84 16.91
C GLN A 231 -0.86 -8.32 16.80
N ALA A 232 -0.59 -7.82 15.59
CA ALA A 232 -0.38 -6.40 15.35
C ALA A 232 -1.61 -5.56 15.74
N LEU A 233 -2.83 -6.01 15.41
CA LEU A 233 -4.06 -5.25 15.70
C LEU A 233 -4.44 -5.26 17.18
N THR A 234 -4.16 -6.36 17.89
CA THR A 234 -4.57 -6.58 19.28
C THR A 234 -3.51 -6.20 20.32
N ALA A 235 -2.28 -5.94 19.89
CA ALA A 235 -1.23 -5.44 20.77
C ALA A 235 -1.72 -4.25 21.61
N THR A 236 -1.24 -4.17 22.85
CA THR A 236 -1.42 -2.99 23.71
C THR A 236 -0.50 -1.86 23.21
N PRO A 237 -0.88 -0.57 23.31
CA PRO A 237 0.01 0.55 22.97
C PRO A 237 1.30 0.55 23.78
#